data_AF-A0A376XXU6-F1
#
_entry.id   AF-A0A376XXU6-F1
#
_cell.length_a   1.000
_cell.length_b   1.000
_cell.length_c   1.000
_cell.angle_alpha   90.00
_cell.angle_beta   90.00
_cell.angle_gamma   90.00
#
_symmetry.space_group_name_H-M   'P 1'
#
loop_
_entity.id
_entity.type
_entity.pdbx_description
1 polymer ?
#
loop_
_entity_poly.entity_id
_entity_poly.type
_entity_poly.pdbx_seq_one_letter_code
_entity_poly.pdbx_strand_id
1 'polypeptide(L)'
;MDDLTLRYFDAEMRYLREAGKAFAQAHPDRAAMLDLDKAGTPDPCVERLFEGFAFSMGRLRQKIDDDLPELTESLVSMLWPHYLRTIPSLSVVALTPRLSVMKMAETVPAGLEVTSRPVGPGNTVCRYRTTRAIPLNPLAVEKVVMTTEPDGRSVLKIGFACSELADWSQVDLHRLSLYLAAEAPVSSTLHLMMTKRLAALYLRLPGNDERIRIDGWFSPGGFAEEDRLWPKGDSAFSGYQLLLEYFTFREKFMFVHLNGLENVSLPAGISGFDLEVVLSQPWPADLPVTDDALCLHCVPVINLFTLEADPLIINGLESEYLLRPKRLQDGYTEIYSVDAVTGSGRTGSAEYVPFTSFRHRGGMLRHDAPERYYHTRVKRGVTGMYDTWLILGGQRWEADRMPERETLSLRITGTNGQLPRRALQSTLLDRCEQVLQAPVSVRNLCKPTLPVYPPTEDRFHWRVMSHLGTGFLNMLSSAEVLRGTLALYNWRDDELNHRRLDAILAVQHHRIQRFEKGFLLRGLDVEVTLDGNGFAGEGDIHLFGEMLNRFLALYADMNQFNQLTLIVQPEGKCIRWKENHNPRLPG
;
A
#
# COMPACT_ATOMS: atom_id res chain seq x y z
N MET A 1 17.11 22.60 -17.68
CA MET A 1 16.93 22.36 -16.24
C MET A 1 17.58 23.55 -15.56
N ASP A 2 16.80 24.53 -15.16
CA ASP A 2 17.32 25.76 -14.55
C ASP A 2 17.79 25.45 -13.12
N ASP A 3 19.00 25.86 -12.77
CA ASP A 3 19.51 25.73 -11.41
C ASP A 3 18.74 26.67 -10.48
N LEU A 4 17.76 26.12 -9.74
CA LEU A 4 16.94 26.87 -8.77
C LEU A 4 17.81 27.55 -7.71
N THR A 5 18.89 26.90 -7.26
CA THR A 5 19.78 27.45 -6.24
C THR A 5 20.46 28.72 -6.74
N LEU A 6 20.88 28.70 -8.01
CA LEU A 6 21.49 29.87 -8.67
C LEU A 6 20.51 31.04 -8.75
N ARG A 7 19.22 30.78 -9.02
CA ARG A 7 18.18 31.84 -9.05
C ARG A 7 18.00 32.53 -7.70
N TYR A 8 17.94 31.77 -6.62
CA TYR A 8 17.84 32.32 -5.27
C TYR A 8 19.12 33.08 -4.89
N PHE A 9 20.29 32.54 -5.21
CA PHE A 9 21.58 33.21 -5.03
C PHE A 9 21.63 34.56 -5.76
N ASP A 10 21.29 34.59 -7.06
CA ASP A 10 21.30 35.82 -7.87
C ASP A 10 20.30 36.85 -7.37
N ALA A 11 19.14 36.40 -6.87
CA ALA A 11 18.15 37.27 -6.26
C ALA A 11 18.65 37.90 -4.97
N GLU A 12 19.30 37.13 -4.08
CA GLU A 12 19.91 37.64 -2.85
C GLU A 12 21.08 38.58 -3.15
N MET A 13 21.95 38.26 -4.12
CA MET A 13 23.04 39.15 -4.54
C MET A 13 22.51 40.50 -5.06
N ARG A 14 21.42 40.49 -5.84
CA ARG A 14 20.77 41.72 -6.30
C ARG A 14 20.22 42.53 -5.14
N TYR A 15 19.51 41.87 -4.22
CA TYR A 15 18.95 42.50 -3.02
C TYR A 15 20.04 43.12 -2.14
N LEU A 16 21.14 42.40 -1.85
CA LEU A 16 22.26 42.91 -1.06
C LEU A 16 22.90 44.16 -1.69
N ARG A 17 23.06 44.17 -3.02
CA ARG A 17 23.61 45.33 -3.75
C ARG A 17 22.67 46.53 -3.71
N GLU A 18 21.36 46.31 -3.86
CA GLU A 18 20.36 47.38 -3.75
C GLU A 18 20.25 47.91 -2.31
N ALA A 19 20.23 47.02 -1.32
CA ALA A 19 20.25 47.38 0.09
C ALA A 19 21.52 48.14 0.49
N GLY A 20 22.68 47.73 -0.03
CA GLY A 20 23.94 48.43 0.15
C GLY A 20 23.90 49.87 -0.41
N LYS A 21 23.33 50.05 -1.62
CA LYS A 21 23.13 51.39 -2.21
C LYS A 21 22.18 52.26 -1.39
N ALA A 22 21.06 51.69 -0.94
CA ALA A 22 20.08 52.39 -0.11
C ALA A 22 20.69 52.79 1.24
N PHE A 23 21.48 51.92 1.87
CA PHE A 23 22.22 52.22 3.09
C PHE A 23 23.23 53.35 2.89
N ALA A 24 23.97 53.33 1.77
CA ALA A 24 24.94 54.37 1.47
C ALA A 24 24.29 55.76 1.30
N GLN A 25 23.10 55.81 0.69
CA GLN A 25 22.33 57.05 0.57
C GLN A 25 21.78 57.55 1.91
N ALA A 26 21.33 56.64 2.78
CA ALA A 26 20.74 56.98 4.08
C ALA A 26 21.78 57.36 5.15
N HIS A 27 22.99 56.79 5.08
CA HIS A 27 24.05 56.97 6.07
C HIS A 27 25.43 57.23 5.43
N PRO A 28 25.65 58.41 4.83
CA PRO A 28 26.86 58.71 4.07
C PRO A 28 28.14 58.58 4.90
N ASP A 29 28.15 59.09 6.14
CA ASP A 29 29.32 59.07 7.03
C ASP A 29 29.78 57.64 7.37
N ARG A 30 28.84 56.69 7.47
CA ARG A 30 29.13 55.27 7.74
C ARG A 30 29.49 54.51 6.47
N ALA A 31 28.90 54.88 5.34
CA ALA A 31 29.20 54.30 4.03
C ALA A 31 30.65 54.59 3.62
N ALA A 32 31.14 55.81 3.90
CA ALA A 32 32.53 56.22 3.70
C ALA A 32 33.53 55.42 4.53
N MET A 33 33.15 54.97 5.74
CA MET A 33 33.99 54.08 6.56
C MET A 33 34.07 52.64 6.00
N LEU A 34 33.08 52.24 5.19
CA LEU A 34 32.96 50.89 4.63
C LEU A 34 33.29 50.86 3.11
N ASP A 35 33.76 51.98 2.55
CA ASP A 35 34.05 52.17 1.12
C ASP A 35 32.88 51.80 0.18
N LEU A 36 31.64 51.98 0.65
CA LEU A 36 30.41 51.66 -0.11
C LEU A 36 29.99 52.78 -1.08
N ASP A 37 30.64 53.95 -1.00
CA ASP A 37 30.35 55.20 -1.68
C ASP A 37 31.32 55.53 -2.83
N LYS A 38 32.42 54.77 -2.98
CA LYS A 38 33.39 54.93 -4.08
C LYS A 38 32.92 54.23 -5.35
N ALA A 39 32.86 54.96 -6.46
CA ALA A 39 32.65 54.39 -7.79
C ALA A 39 33.92 53.65 -8.25
N GLY A 40 34.00 52.35 -7.95
CA GLY A 40 35.13 51.47 -8.28
C GLY A 40 34.78 50.00 -8.11
N THR A 41 35.75 49.11 -8.39
CA THR A 41 35.60 47.66 -8.17
C THR A 41 35.39 47.42 -6.68
N PRO A 42 34.29 46.75 -6.27
CA PRO A 42 34.06 46.43 -4.86
C PRO A 42 35.24 45.64 -4.28
N ASP A 43 35.51 45.80 -2.98
CA ASP A 43 36.51 44.98 -2.29
C ASP A 43 36.19 43.48 -2.51
N PRO A 44 37.12 42.70 -3.11
CA PRO A 44 36.93 41.27 -3.33
C PRO A 44 36.61 40.47 -2.06
N CYS A 45 37.06 40.91 -0.89
CA CYS A 45 36.74 40.27 0.39
C CYS A 45 35.30 40.53 0.82
N VAL A 46 34.76 41.72 0.56
CA VAL A 46 33.36 42.08 0.85
C VAL A 46 32.42 41.38 -0.12
N GLU A 47 32.75 41.36 -1.42
CA GLU A 47 31.96 40.60 -2.40
C GLU A 47 31.96 39.10 -2.06
N ARG A 48 33.10 38.50 -1.66
CA ARG A 48 33.12 37.10 -1.19
C ARG A 48 32.26 36.85 0.05
N LEU A 49 32.17 37.84 0.95
CA LEU A 49 31.30 37.74 2.12
C LEU A 49 29.82 37.83 1.72
N PHE A 50 29.46 38.71 0.78
CA PHE A 50 28.13 38.78 0.21
C PHE A 50 27.78 37.52 -0.57
N GLU A 51 28.70 36.93 -1.33
CA GLU A 51 28.52 35.64 -1.99
C GLU A 51 28.24 34.54 -0.97
N GLY A 52 29.03 34.44 0.10
CA GLY A 52 28.81 33.46 1.17
C GLY A 52 27.47 33.63 1.91
N PHE A 53 27.07 34.89 2.16
CA PHE A 53 25.78 35.21 2.78
C PHE A 53 24.61 34.95 1.83
N ALA A 54 24.69 35.38 0.58
CA ALA A 54 23.68 35.16 -0.45
C ALA A 54 23.51 33.68 -0.75
N PHE A 55 24.58 32.89 -0.72
CA PHE A 55 24.49 31.43 -0.84
C PHE A 55 23.74 30.83 0.36
N SER A 56 24.09 31.23 1.58
CA SER A 56 23.44 30.73 2.79
C SER A 56 21.97 31.12 2.88
N MET A 57 21.65 32.39 2.64
CA MET A 57 20.29 32.93 2.64
C MET A 57 19.48 32.45 1.45
N GLY A 58 20.09 32.32 0.27
CA GLY A 58 19.47 31.74 -0.91
C GLY A 58 19.02 30.31 -0.63
N ARG A 59 19.86 29.49 0.00
CA ARG A 59 19.48 28.14 0.45
C ARG A 59 18.41 28.14 1.55
N LEU A 60 18.48 29.08 2.49
CA LEU A 60 17.47 29.20 3.54
C LEU A 60 16.10 29.59 2.97
N ARG A 61 16.07 30.57 2.07
CA ARG A 61 14.86 31.08 1.43
C ARG A 61 14.28 30.06 0.46
N GLN A 62 15.12 29.41 -0.35
CA GLN A 62 14.73 28.22 -1.11
C GLN A 62 14.04 27.20 -0.21
N LYS A 63 14.64 26.88 0.94
CA LYS A 63 14.07 25.91 1.89
C LYS A 63 12.74 26.35 2.52
N ILE A 64 12.55 27.65 2.74
CA ILE A 64 11.29 28.22 3.26
C ILE A 64 10.21 28.19 2.17
N ASP A 65 10.57 28.58 0.94
CA ASP A 65 9.66 28.59 -0.22
C ASP A 65 9.29 27.17 -0.68
N ASP A 66 10.14 26.17 -0.41
CA ASP A 66 9.87 24.73 -0.54
C ASP A 66 8.93 24.19 0.58
N ASP A 67 8.22 25.08 1.28
CA ASP A 67 7.16 24.81 2.27
C ASP A 67 7.58 24.01 3.52
N LEU A 68 8.87 24.03 3.91
CA LEU A 68 9.42 23.29 5.06
C LEU A 68 8.96 21.82 5.09
N PRO A 69 9.52 20.97 4.20
CA PRO A 69 9.20 19.55 4.13
C PRO A 69 9.29 18.87 5.49
N GLU A 70 10.20 19.28 6.37
CA GLU A 70 10.32 18.70 7.70
C GLU A 70 9.06 18.86 8.58
N LEU A 71 8.29 19.94 8.42
CA LEU A 71 7.05 20.15 9.16
C LEU A 71 5.89 19.34 8.56
N THR A 72 5.76 19.35 7.24
CA THR A 72 4.69 18.63 6.54
C THR A 72 4.89 17.12 6.60
N GLU A 73 6.13 16.63 6.40
CA GLU A 73 6.50 15.23 6.60
C GLU A 73 6.24 14.78 8.04
N SER A 74 6.51 15.61 9.04
CA SER A 74 6.22 15.24 10.43
C SER A 74 4.71 15.05 10.67
N LEU A 75 3.87 15.93 10.14
CA LEU A 75 2.41 15.82 10.23
C LEU A 75 1.89 14.61 9.42
N VAL A 76 2.37 14.42 8.20
CA VAL A 76 2.01 13.26 7.36
C VAL A 76 2.51 11.97 8.01
N SER A 77 3.69 11.94 8.61
CA SER A 77 4.21 10.78 9.35
C SER A 77 3.32 10.43 10.55
N MET A 78 2.73 11.44 11.21
CA MET A 78 1.80 11.23 12.31
C MET A 78 0.45 10.65 11.84
N LEU A 79 -0.11 11.22 10.77
CA LEU A 79 -1.43 10.85 10.23
C LEU A 79 -1.35 9.55 9.41
N TRP A 80 -0.32 9.43 8.59
CA TRP A 80 -0.14 8.39 7.60
C TRP A 80 1.33 8.02 7.31
N PRO A 81 1.99 7.28 8.24
CA PRO A 81 3.42 6.96 8.14
C PRO A 81 3.83 6.23 6.85
N HIS A 82 2.94 5.44 6.27
CA HIS A 82 3.23 4.63 5.07
C HIS A 82 3.32 5.45 3.79
N TYR A 83 2.73 6.64 3.79
CA TYR A 83 2.72 7.52 2.63
C TYR A 83 4.10 8.17 2.37
N LEU A 84 5.01 8.07 3.33
CA LEU A 84 6.39 8.54 3.23
C LEU A 84 7.39 7.39 3.06
N ARG A 85 6.91 6.16 2.88
CA ARG A 85 7.75 4.97 2.77
C ARG A 85 7.66 4.38 1.37
N THR A 86 8.76 3.80 0.91
CA THR A 86 8.79 2.98 -0.30
C THR A 86 7.77 1.84 -0.16
N ILE A 87 6.94 1.62 -1.18
CA ILE A 87 6.15 0.41 -1.31
C ILE A 87 7.08 -0.68 -1.83
N PRO A 88 7.37 -1.73 -1.05
CA PRO A 88 8.28 -2.79 -1.47
C PRO A 88 7.72 -3.59 -2.66
N SER A 89 8.57 -4.42 -3.27
CA SER A 89 8.10 -5.41 -4.25
C SER A 89 7.04 -6.34 -3.66
N LEU A 90 6.00 -6.59 -4.44
CA LEU A 90 4.83 -7.40 -4.10
C LEU A 90 4.62 -8.49 -5.15
N SER A 91 4.09 -9.64 -4.73
CA SER A 91 3.67 -10.72 -5.61
C SER A 91 2.55 -11.51 -4.94
N VAL A 92 1.84 -12.35 -5.70
CA VAL A 92 1.00 -13.41 -5.15
C VAL A 92 1.72 -14.73 -5.37
N VAL A 93 1.73 -15.61 -4.35
CA VAL A 93 2.25 -16.97 -4.47
C VAL A 93 1.16 -17.99 -4.18
N ALA A 94 1.20 -19.12 -4.87
CA ALA A 94 0.47 -20.33 -4.54
C ALA A 94 1.33 -21.20 -3.62
N LEU A 95 0.74 -21.66 -2.52
CA LEU A 95 1.29 -22.67 -1.64
C LEU A 95 0.58 -24.00 -1.95
N THR A 96 1.22 -24.88 -2.71
CA THR A 96 0.61 -26.16 -3.09
C THR A 96 1.07 -27.25 -2.11
N PRO A 97 0.23 -27.65 -1.14
CA PRO A 97 0.57 -28.71 -0.21
C PRO A 97 0.46 -30.07 -0.86
N ARG A 98 1.23 -31.04 -0.36
CA ARG A 98 1.10 -32.44 -0.76
C ARG A 98 -0.17 -33.05 -0.15
N LEU A 99 -1.26 -33.05 -0.91
CA LEU A 99 -2.58 -33.53 -0.44
C LEU A 99 -2.56 -34.94 0.15
N SER A 100 -1.81 -35.87 -0.43
CA SER A 100 -1.81 -37.30 -0.05
C SER A 100 -1.40 -37.56 1.41
N VAL A 101 -0.81 -36.59 2.11
CA VAL A 101 -0.38 -36.72 3.51
C VAL A 101 -1.20 -35.83 4.46
N MET A 102 -2.13 -35.02 3.95
CA MET A 102 -2.92 -34.10 4.75
C MET A 102 -4.14 -34.80 5.35
N LYS A 103 -4.24 -34.78 6.67
CA LYS A 103 -5.42 -35.25 7.42
C LYS A 103 -6.34 -34.10 7.86
N MET A 104 -5.78 -32.96 8.20
CA MET A 104 -6.49 -31.77 8.71
C MET A 104 -5.96 -30.51 8.03
N ALA A 105 -6.64 -29.39 8.22
CA ALA A 105 -6.17 -28.10 7.73
C ALA A 105 -4.94 -27.63 8.54
N GLU A 106 -3.97 -27.02 7.87
CA GLU A 106 -2.78 -26.42 8.49
C GLU A 106 -2.79 -24.91 8.25
N THR A 107 -2.62 -24.09 9.28
CA THR A 107 -2.57 -22.62 9.11
C THR A 107 -1.14 -22.15 8.89
N VAL A 108 -0.88 -21.54 7.73
CA VAL A 108 0.36 -20.82 7.45
C VAL A 108 0.26 -19.43 8.09
N PRO A 109 1.18 -19.04 8.97
CA PRO A 109 1.14 -17.73 9.62
C PRO A 109 1.48 -16.59 8.64
N ALA A 110 1.05 -15.38 9.00
CA ALA A 110 1.63 -14.17 8.41
C ALA A 110 3.12 -14.08 8.74
N GLY A 111 3.92 -13.59 7.80
CA GLY A 111 5.38 -13.49 7.97
C GLY A 111 6.17 -14.75 7.60
N LEU A 112 5.53 -15.79 7.07
CA LEU A 112 6.22 -16.97 6.52
C LEU A 112 7.16 -16.52 5.38
N GLU A 113 8.44 -16.86 5.49
CA GLU A 113 9.45 -16.45 4.52
C GLU A 113 9.43 -17.31 3.25
N VAL A 114 9.42 -16.65 2.10
CA VAL A 114 9.55 -17.24 0.76
C VAL A 114 10.74 -16.60 0.06
N THR A 115 11.64 -17.41 -0.49
CA THR A 115 12.86 -16.91 -1.13
C THR A 115 12.87 -17.18 -2.62
N SER A 116 13.56 -16.32 -3.35
CA SER A 116 13.80 -16.52 -4.77
C SER A 116 14.99 -17.43 -5.05
N ARG A 117 15.08 -17.90 -6.30
CA ARG A 117 16.39 -18.28 -6.85
C ARG A 117 17.35 -17.08 -6.86
N PRO A 118 18.67 -17.27 -6.83
CA PRO A 118 19.64 -16.19 -6.99
C PRO A 118 19.35 -15.35 -8.24
N VAL A 119 19.38 -14.03 -8.09
CA VAL A 119 18.98 -13.08 -9.15
C VAL A 119 20.10 -12.07 -9.41
N GLY A 120 20.33 -11.75 -10.69
CA GLY A 120 21.28 -10.72 -11.11
C GLY A 120 22.75 -11.13 -10.97
N PRO A 121 23.69 -10.23 -11.32
CA PRO A 121 25.12 -10.55 -11.32
C PRO A 121 25.67 -10.82 -9.92
N GLY A 122 25.04 -10.27 -8.87
CA GLY A 122 25.41 -10.49 -7.48
C GLY A 122 24.86 -11.79 -6.88
N ASN A 123 24.11 -12.59 -7.63
CA ASN A 123 23.42 -13.79 -7.13
C ASN A 123 22.58 -13.52 -5.87
N THR A 124 21.96 -12.35 -5.79
CA THR A 124 21.18 -11.92 -4.63
C THR A 124 19.92 -12.78 -4.51
N VAL A 125 19.70 -13.34 -3.33
CA VAL A 125 18.48 -14.07 -2.98
C VAL A 125 17.47 -13.07 -2.40
N CYS A 126 16.37 -12.85 -3.12
CA CYS A 126 15.31 -11.96 -2.65
C CYS A 126 14.45 -12.70 -1.62
N ARG A 127 14.17 -12.04 -0.50
CA ARG A 127 13.37 -12.62 0.59
C ARG A 127 12.03 -11.89 0.68
N TYR A 128 10.96 -12.65 0.62
CA TYR A 128 9.58 -12.18 0.75
C TYR A 128 8.97 -12.81 1.99
N ARG A 129 7.91 -12.20 2.51
CA ARG A 129 7.11 -12.77 3.58
C ARG A 129 5.62 -12.69 3.28
N THR A 130 4.83 -13.66 3.73
CA THR A 130 3.36 -13.64 3.60
C THR A 130 2.76 -12.45 4.33
N THR A 131 1.79 -11.76 3.73
CA THR A 131 1.17 -10.57 4.35
C THR A 131 0.09 -10.91 5.37
N ARG A 132 -0.53 -12.09 5.22
CA ARG A 132 -1.60 -12.59 6.08
C ARG A 132 -1.45 -14.09 6.33
N ALA A 133 -2.11 -14.57 7.38
CA ALA A 133 -2.24 -16.00 7.63
C ALA A 133 -3.25 -16.61 6.63
N ILE A 134 -3.00 -17.84 6.20
CA ILE A 134 -3.92 -18.58 5.31
C ILE A 134 -4.05 -20.04 5.76
N PRO A 135 -5.25 -20.64 5.70
CA PRO A 135 -5.42 -22.07 5.89
C PRO A 135 -5.01 -22.83 4.62
N LEU A 136 -4.25 -23.90 4.80
CA LEU A 136 -4.00 -24.95 3.83
C LEU A 136 -4.98 -26.08 4.10
N ASN A 137 -6.00 -26.18 3.25
CA ASN A 137 -7.02 -27.22 3.32
C ASN A 137 -6.54 -28.46 2.55
N PRO A 138 -7.06 -29.66 2.87
CA PRO A 138 -6.78 -30.89 2.13
C PRO A 138 -7.54 -30.94 0.79
N LEU A 139 -7.51 -29.84 0.04
CA LEU A 139 -8.22 -29.58 -1.21
C LEU A 139 -7.29 -28.93 -2.24
N ALA A 140 -7.40 -29.27 -3.52
CA ALA A 140 -6.81 -28.51 -4.61
C ALA A 140 -7.79 -28.36 -5.76
N VAL A 141 -7.70 -27.27 -6.51
CA VAL A 141 -8.39 -27.14 -7.80
C VAL A 141 -7.60 -27.95 -8.82
N GLU A 142 -8.27 -28.93 -9.43
CA GLU A 142 -7.68 -29.79 -10.46
C GLU A 142 -8.06 -29.33 -11.87
N LYS A 143 -9.30 -28.85 -12.05
CA LYS A 143 -9.84 -28.54 -13.37
C LYS A 143 -10.82 -27.38 -13.31
N VAL A 144 -10.78 -26.50 -14.32
CA VAL A 144 -11.71 -25.37 -14.43
C VAL A 144 -12.21 -25.28 -15.87
N VAL A 145 -13.52 -25.46 -16.07
CA VAL A 145 -14.11 -25.45 -17.41
C VAL A 145 -15.34 -24.58 -17.44
N MET A 146 -15.42 -23.69 -18.43
CA MET A 146 -16.66 -22.99 -18.77
C MET A 146 -17.51 -23.87 -19.69
N THR A 147 -18.75 -24.13 -19.28
CA THR A 147 -19.73 -24.93 -20.02
C THR A 147 -21.07 -24.19 -20.10
N THR A 148 -22.06 -24.81 -20.72
CA THR A 148 -23.40 -24.24 -20.86
C THR A 148 -24.45 -25.27 -20.42
N GLU A 149 -25.42 -24.84 -19.61
CA GLU A 149 -26.58 -25.65 -19.27
C GLU A 149 -27.50 -25.83 -20.49
N PRO A 150 -28.37 -26.87 -20.49
CA PRO A 150 -29.37 -27.06 -21.54
C PRO A 150 -30.30 -25.84 -21.73
N ASP A 151 -30.47 -25.01 -20.70
CA ASP A 151 -31.27 -23.78 -20.75
C ASP A 151 -30.50 -22.56 -21.27
N GLY A 152 -29.24 -22.72 -21.68
CA GLY A 152 -28.40 -21.68 -22.26
C GLY A 152 -27.58 -20.86 -21.25
N ARG A 153 -27.72 -21.08 -19.94
CA ARG A 153 -26.89 -20.38 -18.94
C ARG A 153 -25.46 -20.90 -18.92
N SER A 154 -24.49 -20.01 -18.71
CA SER A 154 -23.10 -20.39 -18.56
C SER A 154 -22.82 -20.96 -17.17
N VAL A 155 -22.02 -22.03 -17.11
CA VAL A 155 -21.66 -22.73 -15.89
C VAL A 155 -20.15 -22.92 -15.82
N LEU A 156 -19.54 -22.34 -14.78
CA LEU A 156 -18.15 -22.59 -14.45
C LEU A 156 -18.08 -23.84 -13.57
N LYS A 157 -17.56 -24.93 -14.13
CA LYS A 157 -17.32 -26.19 -13.41
C LYS A 157 -15.91 -26.19 -12.84
N ILE A 158 -15.81 -26.40 -11.53
CA ILE A 158 -14.55 -26.42 -10.79
C ILE A 158 -14.42 -27.80 -10.16
N GLY A 159 -13.48 -28.60 -10.66
CA GLY A 159 -13.15 -29.91 -10.09
C GLY A 159 -12.16 -29.75 -8.94
N PHE A 160 -12.51 -30.25 -7.77
CA PHE A 160 -11.66 -30.29 -6.59
C PHE A 160 -11.12 -31.70 -6.39
N ALA A 161 -9.80 -31.80 -6.20
CA ALA A 161 -9.15 -33.00 -5.67
C ALA A 161 -9.07 -32.89 -4.14
N CYS A 162 -9.34 -34.00 -3.46
CA CYS A 162 -9.34 -34.09 -2.00
C CYS A 162 -8.28 -35.07 -1.51
N SER A 163 -7.78 -34.89 -0.29
CA SER A 163 -7.06 -35.96 0.40
C SER A 163 -8.02 -37.05 0.84
N GLU A 164 -7.75 -38.31 0.48
CA GLU A 164 -8.52 -39.47 0.96
C GLU A 164 -8.38 -39.65 2.49
N LEU A 165 -7.36 -39.07 3.11
CA LEU A 165 -7.14 -39.09 4.56
C LEU A 165 -7.83 -37.94 5.30
N ALA A 166 -8.50 -37.03 4.58
CA ALA A 166 -9.09 -35.83 5.16
C ALA A 166 -10.17 -36.19 6.20
N ASP A 167 -10.03 -35.62 7.39
CA ASP A 167 -11.08 -35.56 8.40
C ASP A 167 -11.83 -34.24 8.24
N TRP A 168 -12.94 -34.26 7.48
CA TRP A 168 -13.74 -33.07 7.19
C TRP A 168 -14.33 -32.39 8.43
N SER A 169 -14.38 -33.07 9.58
CA SER A 169 -14.79 -32.44 10.85
C SER A 169 -13.74 -31.45 11.40
N GLN A 170 -12.50 -31.55 10.93
CA GLN A 170 -11.37 -30.69 11.32
C GLN A 170 -10.92 -29.73 10.21
N VAL A 171 -11.73 -29.59 9.16
CA VAL A 171 -11.46 -28.68 8.04
C VAL A 171 -12.47 -27.55 8.07
N ASP A 172 -12.00 -26.32 8.26
CA ASP A 172 -12.86 -25.14 8.19
C ASP A 172 -13.13 -24.77 6.72
N LEU A 173 -14.34 -25.05 6.26
CA LEU A 173 -14.84 -24.70 4.94
C LEU A 173 -15.78 -23.48 4.96
N HIS A 174 -15.85 -22.73 6.06
CA HIS A 174 -16.70 -21.54 6.15
C HIS A 174 -16.34 -20.49 5.10
N ARG A 175 -15.04 -20.35 4.80
CA ARG A 175 -14.54 -19.39 3.81
C ARG A 175 -13.36 -19.95 3.03
N LEU A 176 -13.63 -20.49 1.85
CA LEU A 176 -12.59 -20.98 0.95
C LEU A 176 -12.12 -19.87 0.01
N SER A 177 -10.86 -19.46 0.13
CA SER A 177 -10.27 -18.37 -0.67
C SER A 177 -9.73 -18.88 -2.00
N LEU A 178 -10.30 -18.41 -3.10
CA LEU A 178 -9.85 -18.67 -4.47
C LEU A 178 -9.20 -17.41 -5.05
N TYR A 179 -8.03 -17.57 -5.65
CA TYR A 179 -7.37 -16.52 -6.41
C TYR A 179 -7.64 -16.69 -7.90
N LEU A 180 -8.00 -15.60 -8.56
CA LEU A 180 -8.25 -15.54 -10.01
C LEU A 180 -6.92 -15.26 -10.71
N ALA A 181 -6.29 -16.32 -11.20
CA ALA A 181 -4.92 -16.29 -11.75
C ALA A 181 -4.85 -16.13 -13.27
N ALA A 182 -5.98 -15.91 -13.94
CA ALA A 182 -6.03 -15.66 -15.38
C ALA A 182 -5.55 -14.25 -15.74
N GLU A 183 -5.44 -13.96 -17.04
CA GLU A 183 -5.17 -12.61 -17.54
C GLU A 183 -6.24 -11.60 -17.07
N ALA A 184 -5.85 -10.32 -17.00
CA ALA A 184 -6.64 -9.28 -16.36
C ALA A 184 -8.11 -9.18 -16.83
N PRO A 185 -8.45 -9.28 -18.14
CA PRO A 185 -9.84 -9.25 -18.59
C PRO A 185 -10.67 -10.45 -18.09
N VAL A 186 -10.08 -11.66 -18.13
CA VAL A 186 -10.72 -12.90 -17.69
C VAL A 186 -10.91 -12.88 -16.17
N SER A 187 -9.86 -12.55 -15.41
CA SER A 187 -9.92 -12.46 -13.94
C SER A 187 -10.91 -11.40 -13.46
N SER A 188 -10.95 -10.22 -14.10
CA SER A 188 -11.93 -9.18 -13.73
C SER A 188 -13.36 -9.61 -14.03
N THR A 189 -13.58 -10.32 -15.15
CA THR A 189 -14.91 -10.84 -15.52
C THR A 189 -15.34 -11.98 -14.60
N LEU A 190 -14.45 -12.93 -14.28
CA LEU A 190 -14.70 -13.97 -13.27
C LEU A 190 -15.08 -13.34 -11.93
N HIS A 191 -14.33 -12.33 -11.47
CA HIS A 191 -14.60 -11.63 -10.22
C HIS A 191 -16.04 -11.07 -10.20
N LEU A 192 -16.44 -10.32 -11.23
CA LEU A 192 -17.80 -9.78 -11.34
C LEU A 192 -18.86 -10.90 -11.41
N MET A 193 -18.64 -11.90 -12.24
CA MET A 193 -19.61 -12.95 -12.49
C MET A 193 -19.88 -13.77 -11.23
N MET A 194 -18.84 -14.14 -10.51
CA MET A 194 -18.94 -14.93 -9.27
C MET A 194 -19.55 -14.11 -8.13
N THR A 195 -19.17 -12.83 -7.97
CA THR A 195 -19.59 -12.03 -6.80
C THR A 195 -20.94 -11.31 -6.98
N LYS A 196 -21.37 -11.00 -8.21
CA LYS A 196 -22.59 -10.21 -8.46
C LYS A 196 -23.55 -10.82 -9.49
N ARG A 197 -23.14 -11.86 -10.21
CA ARG A 197 -23.97 -12.52 -11.25
C ARG A 197 -24.14 -14.02 -10.98
N LEU A 198 -23.98 -14.46 -9.73
CA LEU A 198 -24.28 -15.82 -9.33
C LEU A 198 -25.79 -16.09 -9.38
N ALA A 199 -26.21 -17.13 -10.09
CA ALA A 199 -27.60 -17.58 -10.12
C ALA A 199 -27.85 -18.75 -9.14
N ALA A 200 -26.94 -19.71 -9.11
CA ALA A 200 -27.01 -20.87 -8.23
C ALA A 200 -25.66 -21.56 -8.10
N LEU A 201 -25.50 -22.33 -7.02
CA LEU A 201 -24.37 -23.23 -6.83
C LEU A 201 -24.88 -24.66 -6.68
N TYR A 202 -24.18 -25.58 -7.33
CA TYR A 202 -24.42 -27.00 -7.16
C TYR A 202 -23.12 -27.75 -6.90
N LEU A 203 -23.24 -28.82 -6.12
CA LEU A 203 -22.17 -29.75 -5.83
C LEU A 203 -22.48 -31.10 -6.47
N ARG A 204 -21.50 -31.72 -7.10
CA ARG A 204 -21.62 -33.09 -7.61
C ARG A 204 -20.56 -33.96 -6.94
N LEU A 205 -21.04 -34.97 -6.23
CA LEU A 205 -20.19 -35.96 -5.56
C LEU A 205 -19.87 -37.11 -6.52
N PRO A 206 -18.70 -37.76 -6.39
CA PRO A 206 -18.31 -38.85 -7.25
C PRO A 206 -19.27 -40.03 -7.07
N GLY A 207 -19.68 -40.64 -8.18
CA GLY A 207 -20.64 -41.74 -8.19
C GLY A 207 -22.11 -41.33 -8.02
N ASN A 208 -22.40 -40.02 -7.93
CA ASN A 208 -23.76 -39.49 -7.97
C ASN A 208 -24.00 -38.70 -9.27
N ASP A 209 -25.01 -39.10 -10.03
CA ASP A 209 -25.40 -38.39 -11.25
C ASP A 209 -26.18 -37.11 -10.95
N GLU A 210 -26.81 -37.04 -9.76
CA GLU A 210 -27.55 -35.86 -9.31
C GLU A 210 -26.63 -34.81 -8.68
N ARG A 211 -26.88 -33.55 -9.05
CA ARG A 211 -26.24 -32.39 -8.44
C ARG A 211 -27.05 -31.90 -7.24
N ILE A 212 -26.36 -31.56 -6.16
CA ILE A 212 -26.93 -31.09 -4.90
C ILE A 212 -26.86 -29.56 -4.89
N ARG A 213 -28.00 -28.87 -4.73
CA ARG A 213 -28.00 -27.41 -4.59
C ARG A 213 -27.42 -27.01 -3.23
N ILE A 214 -26.50 -26.04 -3.22
CA ILE A 214 -25.93 -25.50 -1.99
C ILE A 214 -26.33 -24.04 -1.81
N ASP A 215 -26.57 -23.63 -0.57
CA ASP A 215 -26.83 -22.23 -0.20
C ASP A 215 -25.52 -21.50 0.09
N GLY A 216 -24.70 -21.35 -0.95
CA GLY A 216 -23.41 -20.68 -0.88
C GLY A 216 -23.36 -19.42 -1.75
N TRP A 217 -22.38 -18.57 -1.49
CA TRP A 217 -22.16 -17.35 -2.27
C TRP A 217 -20.67 -16.96 -2.30
N PHE A 218 -20.30 -16.16 -3.30
CA PHE A 218 -18.96 -15.59 -3.38
C PHE A 218 -18.94 -14.16 -2.82
N SER A 219 -18.00 -13.87 -1.91
CA SER A 219 -17.68 -12.52 -1.48
C SER A 219 -16.34 -12.05 -2.07
N PRO A 220 -16.18 -10.76 -2.39
CA PRO A 220 -14.92 -10.24 -2.91
C PRO A 220 -13.85 -10.19 -1.82
N GLY A 221 -12.63 -10.60 -2.14
CA GLY A 221 -11.45 -10.54 -1.28
C GLY A 221 -10.56 -9.33 -1.59
N GLY A 222 -9.65 -8.99 -0.67
CA GLY A 222 -8.69 -7.91 -0.85
C GLY A 222 -9.16 -6.55 -0.32
N PHE A 223 -10.37 -6.45 0.22
CA PHE A 223 -10.92 -5.19 0.70
C PHE A 223 -10.99 -5.08 2.23
N ALA A 224 -10.74 -6.19 2.94
CA ALA A 224 -10.89 -6.24 4.39
C ALA A 224 -9.65 -5.68 5.11
N GLU A 225 -9.78 -5.41 6.42
CA GLU A 225 -8.66 -4.88 7.20
C GLU A 225 -7.52 -5.90 7.36
N GLU A 226 -7.88 -7.18 7.42
CA GLU A 226 -6.97 -8.32 7.42
C GLU A 226 -6.22 -8.55 6.10
N ASP A 227 -6.68 -7.94 5.00
CA ASP A 227 -6.09 -8.12 3.67
C ASP A 227 -4.92 -7.17 3.39
N ARG A 228 -4.59 -6.27 4.32
CA ARG A 228 -3.56 -5.23 4.11
C ARG A 228 -2.20 -5.82 3.72
N LEU A 229 -1.53 -5.17 2.77
CA LEU A 229 -0.23 -5.65 2.27
C LEU A 229 0.94 -5.23 3.15
N TRP A 230 0.90 -4.00 3.66
CA TRP A 230 1.94 -3.47 4.54
C TRP A 230 1.46 -3.40 6.00
N PRO A 231 2.39 -3.55 6.97
CA PRO A 231 2.06 -3.57 8.40
C PRO A 231 1.27 -2.33 8.81
N LYS A 232 0.24 -2.47 9.65
CA LYS A 232 -0.57 -1.33 10.11
C LYS A 232 0.30 -0.31 10.86
N GLY A 233 0.18 0.96 10.48
CA GLY A 233 0.54 2.07 11.36
C GLY A 233 -0.63 2.30 12.29
N ASP A 234 -0.39 2.65 13.55
CA ASP A 234 -1.44 2.75 14.59
C ASP A 234 -2.54 3.81 14.32
N SER A 235 -2.58 4.45 13.13
CA SER A 235 -3.47 5.58 12.82
C SER A 235 -4.87 5.16 12.38
N ALA A 236 -5.84 6.05 12.63
CA ALA A 236 -7.26 5.86 12.30
C ALA A 236 -7.60 6.01 10.81
N PHE A 237 -6.65 6.43 9.94
CA PHE A 237 -6.89 6.78 8.54
C PHE A 237 -6.64 5.64 7.55
N SER A 238 -7.14 4.44 7.86
CA SER A 238 -6.88 3.23 7.07
C SER A 238 -7.45 3.25 5.65
N GLY A 239 -8.51 4.02 5.39
CA GLY A 239 -9.24 3.93 4.12
C GLY A 239 -8.48 4.46 2.89
N TYR A 240 -7.55 5.39 3.07
CA TYR A 240 -6.71 5.86 1.97
C TYR A 240 -5.62 4.85 1.58
N GLN A 241 -5.29 3.91 2.48
CA GLN A 241 -4.39 2.80 2.17
C GLN A 241 -4.91 1.98 0.99
N LEU A 242 -6.23 1.77 0.93
CA LEU A 242 -6.89 1.02 -0.13
C LEU A 242 -6.64 1.62 -1.52
N LEU A 243 -6.62 2.96 -1.63
CA LEU A 243 -6.32 3.63 -2.89
C LEU A 243 -4.90 3.32 -3.35
N LEU A 244 -3.94 3.45 -2.44
CA LEU A 244 -2.54 3.15 -2.73
C LEU A 244 -2.34 1.69 -3.12
N GLU A 245 -3.03 0.76 -2.45
CA GLU A 245 -3.01 -0.68 -2.79
C GLU A 245 -3.63 -0.94 -4.17
N TYR A 246 -4.74 -0.28 -4.50
CA TYR A 246 -5.41 -0.41 -5.80
C TYR A 246 -4.53 0.02 -6.97
N PHE A 247 -3.94 1.22 -6.88
CA PHE A 247 -3.10 1.74 -7.96
C PHE A 247 -1.71 1.09 -8.01
N THR A 248 -1.24 0.46 -6.93
CA THR A 248 0.09 -0.16 -6.88
C THR A 248 0.08 -1.66 -7.17
N PHE A 249 -0.87 -2.41 -6.62
CA PHE A 249 -0.91 -3.88 -6.66
C PHE A 249 -2.33 -4.42 -6.72
N ARG A 250 -2.94 -4.30 -7.90
CA ARG A 250 -4.33 -4.66 -8.16
C ARG A 250 -4.61 -6.15 -8.00
N GLU A 251 -3.59 -7.00 -8.18
CA GLU A 251 -3.63 -8.44 -7.99
C GLU A 251 -4.18 -8.82 -6.61
N LYS A 252 -3.97 -7.98 -5.59
CA LYS A 252 -4.59 -8.12 -4.26
C LYS A 252 -6.11 -8.31 -4.30
N PHE A 253 -6.79 -7.71 -5.27
CA PHE A 253 -8.25 -7.73 -5.36
C PHE A 253 -8.79 -8.85 -6.27
N MET A 254 -7.91 -9.68 -6.81
CA MET A 254 -8.28 -10.85 -7.63
C MET A 254 -8.56 -12.08 -6.76
N PHE A 255 -9.15 -11.88 -5.58
CA PHE A 255 -9.58 -12.95 -4.69
C PHE A 255 -11.09 -12.98 -4.60
N VAL A 256 -11.66 -14.18 -4.60
CA VAL A 256 -13.06 -14.42 -4.26
C VAL A 256 -13.13 -15.49 -3.19
N HIS A 257 -14.04 -15.32 -2.24
CA HIS A 257 -14.23 -16.25 -1.14
C HIS A 257 -15.53 -17.00 -1.33
N LEU A 258 -15.46 -18.32 -1.48
CA LEU A 258 -16.62 -19.18 -1.45
C LEU A 258 -17.05 -19.39 0.01
N ASN A 259 -18.29 -19.01 0.33
CA ASN A 259 -18.90 -19.16 1.64
C ASN A 259 -20.07 -20.15 1.54
N GLY A 260 -20.41 -20.84 2.63
CA GLY A 260 -21.54 -21.75 2.72
C GLY A 260 -21.20 -23.23 2.47
N LEU A 261 -19.92 -23.59 2.26
CA LEU A 261 -19.49 -24.99 2.11
C LEU A 261 -19.48 -25.76 3.45
N GLU A 262 -19.43 -25.06 4.58
CA GLU A 262 -19.54 -25.65 5.91
C GLU A 262 -20.88 -26.36 6.16
N ASN A 263 -21.90 -26.04 5.36
CA ASN A 263 -23.23 -26.67 5.43
C ASN A 263 -23.31 -27.98 4.63
N VAL A 264 -22.22 -28.38 3.97
CA VAL A 264 -22.14 -29.58 3.13
C VAL A 264 -21.37 -30.68 3.85
N SER A 265 -22.00 -31.85 3.99
CA SER A 265 -21.33 -33.05 4.51
C SER A 265 -20.56 -33.77 3.40
N LEU A 266 -19.23 -33.63 3.39
CA LEU A 266 -18.37 -34.40 2.48
C LEU A 266 -18.11 -35.81 3.05
N PRO A 267 -18.28 -36.88 2.25
CA PRO A 267 -17.99 -38.25 2.68
C PRO A 267 -16.51 -38.44 3.05
N ALA A 268 -16.24 -39.26 4.07
CA ALA A 268 -14.89 -39.70 4.40
C ALA A 268 -14.30 -40.53 3.24
N GLY A 269 -13.02 -40.31 2.92
CA GLY A 269 -12.34 -41.01 1.82
C GLY A 269 -12.72 -40.53 0.42
N ILE A 270 -13.43 -39.41 0.27
CA ILE A 270 -13.72 -38.82 -1.03
C ILE A 270 -12.42 -38.36 -1.72
N SER A 271 -12.23 -38.77 -2.98
CA SER A 271 -11.05 -38.40 -3.78
C SER A 271 -11.19 -37.03 -4.47
N GLY A 272 -12.41 -36.55 -4.67
CA GLY A 272 -12.69 -35.25 -5.27
C GLY A 272 -14.18 -34.99 -5.46
N PHE A 273 -14.56 -33.78 -5.83
CA PHE A 273 -15.94 -33.38 -6.15
C PHE A 273 -15.96 -32.22 -7.15
N ASP A 274 -17.08 -32.02 -7.85
CA ASP A 274 -17.25 -30.87 -8.74
C ASP A 274 -18.16 -29.81 -8.11
N LEU A 275 -17.77 -28.54 -8.22
CA LEU A 275 -18.60 -27.38 -7.94
C LEU A 275 -19.05 -26.76 -9.27
N GLU A 276 -20.36 -26.70 -9.49
CA GLU A 276 -20.98 -26.04 -10.64
C GLU A 276 -21.46 -24.64 -10.22
N VAL A 277 -20.81 -23.59 -10.74
CA VAL A 277 -21.19 -22.20 -10.51
C VAL A 277 -22.02 -21.71 -11.68
N VAL A 278 -23.33 -21.61 -11.49
CA VAL A 278 -24.28 -21.19 -12.54
C VAL A 278 -24.38 -19.67 -12.56
N LEU A 279 -24.11 -19.08 -13.71
CA LEU A 279 -24.14 -17.63 -13.91
C LEU A 279 -25.52 -17.17 -14.36
N SER A 280 -25.92 -15.98 -13.90
CA SER A 280 -27.17 -15.30 -14.28
C SER A 280 -27.07 -14.58 -15.64
N GLN A 281 -25.86 -14.44 -16.16
CA GLN A 281 -25.56 -13.85 -17.46
C GLN A 281 -24.66 -14.79 -18.26
N PRO A 282 -24.75 -14.78 -19.60
CA PRO A 282 -23.89 -15.59 -20.43
C PRO A 282 -22.43 -15.14 -20.29
N TRP A 283 -21.51 -16.11 -20.32
CA TRP A 283 -20.09 -15.87 -20.36
C TRP A 283 -19.66 -15.34 -21.74
N PRO A 284 -18.84 -14.28 -21.82
CA PRO A 284 -18.34 -13.77 -23.10
C PRO A 284 -17.50 -14.81 -23.84
N ALA A 285 -17.84 -15.10 -25.10
CA ALA A 285 -17.22 -16.17 -25.89
C ALA A 285 -15.75 -15.89 -26.27
N ASP A 286 -15.34 -14.63 -26.23
CA ASP A 286 -13.99 -14.13 -26.53
C ASP A 286 -13.01 -14.25 -25.34
N LEU A 287 -13.49 -14.67 -24.17
CA LEU A 287 -12.70 -14.82 -22.96
C LEU A 287 -12.52 -16.31 -22.61
N PRO A 288 -11.49 -17.00 -23.12
CA PRO A 288 -11.27 -18.40 -22.78
C PRO A 288 -10.88 -18.55 -21.30
N VAL A 289 -11.50 -19.51 -20.62
CA VAL A 289 -11.15 -19.90 -19.25
C VAL A 289 -10.28 -21.15 -19.31
N THR A 290 -9.10 -21.08 -18.71
CA THR A 290 -8.13 -22.17 -18.62
C THR A 290 -8.17 -22.84 -17.24
N ASP A 291 -7.59 -24.04 -17.12
CA ASP A 291 -7.58 -24.80 -15.86
C ASP A 291 -6.84 -24.08 -14.72
N ASP A 292 -5.87 -23.22 -15.05
CA ASP A 292 -5.10 -22.42 -14.11
C ASP A 292 -5.76 -21.09 -13.74
N ALA A 293 -6.98 -20.80 -14.23
CA ALA A 293 -7.68 -19.55 -13.95
C ALA A 293 -8.06 -19.39 -12.47
N LEU A 294 -8.19 -20.49 -11.71
CA LEU A 294 -8.49 -20.49 -10.29
C LEU A 294 -7.44 -21.27 -9.51
N CYS A 295 -6.92 -20.67 -8.44
CA CYS A 295 -5.95 -21.30 -7.56
C CYS A 295 -6.39 -21.22 -6.09
N LEU A 296 -6.19 -22.31 -5.34
CA LEU A 296 -6.32 -22.33 -3.88
C LEU A 296 -5.00 -21.98 -3.20
N HIS A 297 -5.06 -21.72 -1.88
CA HIS A 297 -3.89 -21.53 -1.04
C HIS A 297 -2.95 -20.42 -1.51
N CYS A 298 -3.55 -19.35 -2.02
CA CYS A 298 -2.85 -18.20 -2.56
C CYS A 298 -2.75 -17.08 -1.52
N VAL A 299 -1.59 -16.45 -1.45
CA VAL A 299 -1.33 -15.37 -0.49
C VAL A 299 -0.46 -14.28 -1.12
N PRO A 300 -0.79 -13.00 -0.93
CA PRO A 300 0.14 -11.92 -1.24
C PRO A 300 1.41 -12.03 -0.40
N VAL A 301 2.54 -11.76 -1.01
CA VAL A 301 3.86 -11.72 -0.36
C VAL A 301 4.51 -10.37 -0.64
N ILE A 302 5.24 -9.88 0.35
CA ILE A 302 5.90 -8.58 0.32
C ILE A 302 7.41 -8.74 0.57
N ASN A 303 8.22 -8.02 -0.19
CA ASN A 303 9.69 -8.05 -0.11
C ASN A 303 10.20 -7.30 1.12
N LEU A 304 9.97 -7.89 2.29
CA LEU A 304 10.41 -7.40 3.58
C LEU A 304 11.00 -8.55 4.39
N PHE A 305 12.17 -8.32 4.98
CA PHE A 305 12.86 -9.30 5.81
C PHE A 305 13.56 -8.62 6.98
N THR A 306 13.63 -9.31 8.11
CA THR A 306 14.27 -8.79 9.33
C THR A 306 15.76 -9.04 9.28
N LEU A 307 16.55 -8.05 9.69
CA LEU A 307 18.00 -8.14 9.84
C LEU A 307 18.49 -7.20 10.95
N GLU A 308 19.77 -7.28 11.26
CA GLU A 308 20.43 -6.32 12.14
C GLU A 308 21.13 -5.23 11.32
N ALA A 309 21.27 -4.04 11.88
CA ALA A 309 22.16 -3.01 11.34
C ALA A 309 23.59 -3.20 11.87
N ASP A 310 24.58 -2.65 11.16
CA ASP A 310 25.95 -2.53 11.65
C ASP A 310 25.94 -1.83 13.01
N PRO A 311 26.65 -2.37 14.03
CA PRO A 311 26.71 -1.73 15.34
C PRO A 311 27.21 -0.28 15.22
N LEU A 312 26.42 0.65 15.75
CA LEU A 312 26.70 2.07 15.65
C LEU A 312 27.36 2.56 16.94
N ILE A 313 28.58 3.10 16.83
CA ILE A 313 29.27 3.71 17.97
C ILE A 313 28.90 5.18 18.04
N ILE A 314 28.25 5.58 19.12
CA ILE A 314 27.84 6.96 19.35
C ILE A 314 28.96 7.72 20.07
N ASN A 315 29.28 8.92 19.59
CA ASN A 315 30.32 9.78 20.16
C ASN A 315 29.77 11.07 20.80
N GLY A 316 28.45 11.31 20.72
CA GLY A 316 27.77 12.51 21.25
C GLY A 316 28.03 13.81 20.48
N LEU A 317 28.97 13.80 19.52
CA LEU A 317 29.37 14.96 18.70
C LEU A 317 28.45 15.16 17.49
N GLU A 318 27.96 14.05 16.93
CA GLU A 318 27.05 14.05 15.78
C GLU A 318 25.59 14.15 16.24
N SER A 319 24.75 14.82 15.45
CA SER A 319 23.31 14.92 15.70
C SER A 319 22.51 13.82 15.00
N GLU A 320 23.09 13.19 13.97
CA GLU A 320 22.45 12.18 13.15
C GLU A 320 23.48 11.13 12.72
N TYR A 321 23.07 9.87 12.70
CA TYR A 321 23.94 8.72 12.43
C TYR A 321 23.42 7.90 11.26
N LEU A 322 24.25 7.70 10.23
CA LEU A 322 23.88 6.91 9.06
C LEU A 322 23.82 5.42 9.42
N LEU A 323 22.68 4.77 9.12
CA LEU A 323 22.50 3.34 9.35
C LEU A 323 22.94 2.52 8.13
N ARG A 324 23.50 1.34 8.40
CA ARG A 324 23.89 0.36 7.38
C ARG A 324 23.41 -1.04 7.74
N PRO A 325 22.82 -1.80 6.81
CA PRO A 325 22.48 -3.21 6.99
C PRO A 325 23.70 -4.13 7.27
N LYS A 326 23.67 -4.94 8.35
CA LYS A 326 24.79 -5.79 8.83
C LYS A 326 25.16 -6.99 7.94
N ARG A 327 24.46 -7.24 6.83
CA ARG A 327 24.53 -8.56 6.16
C ARG A 327 24.72 -8.61 4.65
N LEU A 328 24.73 -7.51 3.90
CA LEU A 328 24.70 -7.63 2.43
C LEU A 328 25.79 -6.78 1.75
N GLN A 329 26.80 -7.48 1.21
CA GLN A 329 27.74 -6.95 0.21
C GLN A 329 27.06 -6.76 -1.17
N ASP A 330 25.76 -7.03 -1.25
CA ASP A 330 24.96 -7.02 -2.47
C ASP A 330 24.72 -5.61 -3.00
N GLY A 331 24.78 -4.58 -2.14
CA GLY A 331 24.59 -3.18 -2.53
C GLY A 331 23.15 -2.79 -2.87
N TYR A 332 22.17 -3.69 -2.73
CA TYR A 332 20.75 -3.45 -3.09
C TYR A 332 19.80 -3.39 -1.88
N THR A 333 20.29 -3.64 -0.67
CA THR A 333 19.43 -3.67 0.52
C THR A 333 19.16 -2.28 1.04
N GLU A 334 17.90 -1.88 1.04
CA GLU A 334 17.42 -0.62 1.61
C GLU A 334 16.75 -0.88 2.98
N ILE A 335 16.91 0.06 3.90
CA ILE A 335 16.24 0.00 5.21
C ILE A 335 14.81 0.49 5.05
N TYR A 336 13.84 -0.37 5.29
CA TYR A 336 12.41 -0.05 5.24
C TYR A 336 11.91 0.54 6.56
N SER A 337 12.32 -0.05 7.68
CA SER A 337 12.01 0.47 9.03
C SER A 337 13.08 0.10 10.04
N VAL A 338 13.22 0.95 11.06
CA VAL A 338 13.94 0.63 12.29
C VAL A 338 12.91 0.10 13.29
N ASP A 339 13.09 -1.13 13.74
CA ASP A 339 12.10 -1.85 14.55
C ASP A 339 12.43 -1.83 16.03
N ALA A 340 13.72 -1.83 16.38
CA ALA A 340 14.19 -1.69 17.76
C ALA A 340 15.59 -1.09 17.80
N VAL A 341 15.85 -0.27 18.82
CA VAL A 341 17.15 0.36 19.08
C VAL A 341 17.53 0.12 20.54
N THR A 342 18.61 -0.64 20.74
CA THR A 342 19.12 -0.97 22.07
C THR A 342 20.56 -0.49 22.20
N GLY A 343 20.82 0.33 23.21
CA GLY A 343 22.15 0.79 23.56
C GLY A 343 22.81 -0.15 24.56
N SER A 344 24.10 -0.39 24.36
CA SER A 344 24.95 -1.14 25.27
C SER A 344 26.13 -0.25 25.68
N GLY A 345 26.20 0.04 26.98
CA GLY A 345 27.26 0.81 27.62
C GLY A 345 27.69 0.17 28.95
N ARG A 346 28.62 0.82 29.68
CA ARG A 346 29.11 0.29 30.98
C ARG A 346 28.03 0.26 32.07
N THR A 347 27.00 1.10 31.95
CA THR A 347 25.92 1.28 32.95
C THR A 347 24.71 0.38 32.72
N GLY A 348 24.73 -0.47 31.68
CA GLY A 348 23.66 -1.43 31.39
C GLY A 348 23.11 -1.32 29.97
N SER A 349 22.04 -2.07 29.70
CA SER A 349 21.29 -2.01 28.45
C SER A 349 20.30 -0.84 28.52
N ALA A 350 20.30 0.01 27.51
CA ALA A 350 19.33 1.08 27.35
C ALA A 350 18.39 0.79 26.18
N GLU A 351 17.10 1.04 26.35
CA GLU A 351 16.11 0.87 25.29
C GLU A 351 15.67 2.26 24.81
N TYR A 352 15.72 2.48 23.49
CA TYR A 352 15.24 3.71 22.87
C TYR A 352 13.87 3.42 22.22
N VAL A 353 12.86 4.22 22.57
CA VAL A 353 11.53 4.09 21.97
C VAL A 353 11.36 5.02 20.76
N PRO A 354 10.59 4.63 19.72
CA PRO A 354 10.33 5.54 18.62
C PRO A 354 9.57 6.77 19.11
N PHE A 355 9.92 7.98 18.68
CA PHE A 355 9.20 9.20 19.08
C PHE A 355 7.71 9.16 18.74
N THR A 356 7.34 8.49 17.64
CA THR A 356 5.94 8.31 17.22
C THR A 356 5.11 7.48 18.21
N SER A 357 5.72 6.81 19.19
CA SER A 357 5.02 6.13 20.29
C SER A 357 4.39 7.10 21.29
N PHE A 358 4.70 8.40 21.23
CA PHE A 358 4.13 9.48 22.06
C PHE A 358 2.64 9.76 21.80
N ARG A 359 1.88 8.80 21.24
CA ARG A 359 0.47 9.01 20.91
C ARG A 359 -0.38 9.24 22.17
N HIS A 360 -0.87 10.47 22.27
CA HIS A 360 -1.99 10.90 23.08
C HIS A 360 -3.22 10.01 22.80
N ARG A 361 -3.39 8.92 23.56
CA ARG A 361 -4.74 8.39 23.77
C ARG A 361 -5.51 9.53 24.44
N GLY A 362 -6.63 9.96 23.88
CA GLY A 362 -7.43 11.10 24.31
C GLY A 362 -8.08 10.95 25.69
N GLY A 363 -7.29 10.68 26.72
CA GLY A 363 -7.67 10.62 28.12
C GLY A 363 -6.42 10.85 28.97
N MET A 364 -6.38 12.03 29.61
CA MET A 364 -5.42 12.49 30.61
C MET A 364 -3.92 12.35 30.27
N LEU A 365 -3.29 13.52 30.14
CA LEU A 365 -1.85 13.80 30.08
C LEU A 365 -0.99 12.74 30.79
N ARG A 366 -0.20 11.94 30.04
CA ARG A 366 1.13 11.53 30.54
C ARG A 366 2.05 12.72 30.28
N HIS A 367 2.46 13.38 31.37
CA HIS A 367 3.25 14.61 31.31
C HIS A 367 4.73 14.39 30.95
N ASP A 368 5.23 13.14 30.94
CA ASP A 368 6.66 12.88 30.81
C ASP A 368 7.01 12.26 29.46
N ALA A 369 7.85 12.97 28.70
CA ALA A 369 8.52 12.42 27.52
C ALA A 369 9.40 11.22 27.93
N PRO A 370 9.50 10.15 27.12
CA PRO A 370 10.38 9.04 27.42
C PRO A 370 11.82 9.52 27.60
N GLU A 371 12.52 8.95 28.58
CA GLU A 371 13.88 9.32 28.94
C GLU A 371 14.88 9.21 27.78
N ARG A 372 14.64 8.26 26.86
CA ARG A 372 15.39 8.03 25.63
C ARG A 372 14.44 7.70 24.48
N TYR A 373 14.56 8.40 23.36
CA TYR A 373 13.79 8.15 22.15
C TYR A 373 14.64 8.29 20.90
N TYR A 374 14.11 7.81 19.77
CA TYR A 374 14.74 7.99 18.47
C TYR A 374 13.76 8.45 17.39
N HIS A 375 14.31 9.14 16.40
CA HIS A 375 13.69 9.44 15.12
C HIS A 375 14.50 8.82 13.99
N THR A 376 13.82 8.54 12.90
CA THR A 376 14.47 8.16 11.64
C THR A 376 14.18 9.22 10.60
N ARG A 377 15.20 9.60 9.83
CA ARG A 377 15.06 10.46 8.68
C ARG A 377 15.55 9.72 7.45
N VAL A 378 14.69 9.59 6.46
CA VAL A 378 15.03 8.93 5.20
C VAL A 378 15.34 10.01 4.17
N LYS A 379 16.48 9.89 3.48
CA LYS A 379 16.86 10.81 2.40
C LYS A 379 17.29 10.01 1.18
N ARG A 380 16.93 10.51 -0.01
CA ARG A 380 17.43 9.91 -1.25
C ARG A 380 18.92 10.22 -1.41
N GLY A 381 19.73 9.17 -1.46
CA GLY A 381 21.16 9.24 -1.70
C GLY A 381 21.48 9.48 -3.18
N VAL A 382 22.76 9.77 -3.45
CA VAL A 382 23.26 10.14 -4.79
C VAL A 382 23.15 8.99 -5.80
N THR A 383 23.11 7.74 -5.31
CA THR A 383 22.92 6.52 -6.10
C THR A 383 21.46 6.28 -6.49
N GLY A 384 20.53 7.08 -5.96
CA GLY A 384 19.09 6.91 -6.14
C GLY A 384 18.42 6.01 -5.11
N MET A 385 19.20 5.30 -4.27
CA MET A 385 18.72 4.54 -3.09
C MET A 385 18.40 5.48 -1.92
N TYR A 386 17.66 4.99 -0.93
CA TYR A 386 17.31 5.78 0.25
C TYR A 386 18.20 5.43 1.45
N ASP A 387 18.88 6.45 1.97
CA ASP A 387 19.69 6.38 3.17
C ASP A 387 18.83 6.69 4.40
N THR A 388 18.94 5.85 5.42
CA THR A 388 18.24 6.06 6.70
C THR A 388 19.22 6.57 7.75
N TRP A 389 18.87 7.70 8.35
CA TRP A 389 19.61 8.34 9.43
C TRP A 389 18.85 8.17 10.75
N LEU A 390 19.57 7.82 11.81
CA LEU A 390 19.07 7.74 13.17
C LEU A 390 19.39 9.02 13.92
N ILE A 391 18.39 9.60 14.57
CA ILE A 391 18.53 10.77 15.43
C ILE A 391 18.09 10.36 16.83
N LEU A 392 18.94 10.58 17.83
CA LEU A 392 18.69 10.21 19.22
C LEU A 392 18.28 11.43 20.04
N GLY A 393 17.35 11.25 20.97
CA GLY A 393 16.87 12.31 21.85
C GLY A 393 16.39 11.78 23.21
N GLY A 394 16.00 12.69 24.10
CA GLY A 394 15.49 12.37 25.44
C GLY A 394 16.32 13.04 26.54
N GLN A 395 15.67 13.43 27.64
CA GLN A 395 16.34 14.13 28.74
C GLN A 395 17.52 13.34 29.32
N ARG A 396 17.39 12.01 29.39
CA ARG A 396 18.46 11.13 29.88
C ARG A 396 19.54 10.92 28.84
N TRP A 397 19.21 10.91 27.54
CA TRP A 397 20.21 10.96 26.47
C TRP A 397 21.04 12.27 26.52
N GLU A 398 20.39 13.41 26.72
CA GLU A 398 21.07 14.71 26.83
C GLU A 398 21.92 14.82 28.10
N ALA A 399 21.43 14.29 29.23
CA ALA A 399 22.17 14.24 30.48
C ALA A 399 23.37 13.26 30.42
N ASP A 400 23.21 12.13 29.72
CA ASP A 400 24.24 11.11 29.51
C ASP A 400 25.16 11.44 28.32
N ARG A 401 25.06 12.64 27.72
CA ARG A 401 25.86 13.11 26.57
C ARG A 401 27.34 13.39 26.92
N MET A 402 27.87 12.67 27.91
CA MET A 402 29.29 12.53 28.19
C MET A 402 29.98 11.88 26.97
N PRO A 403 31.27 12.17 26.72
CA PRO A 403 32.02 11.62 25.59
C PRO A 403 32.36 10.11 25.73
N GLU A 404 31.49 9.34 26.38
CA GLU A 404 31.62 7.89 26.48
C GLU A 404 30.98 7.21 25.25
N ARG A 405 31.69 6.22 24.70
CA ARG A 405 31.23 5.50 23.50
C ARG A 405 30.16 4.47 23.89
N GLU A 406 28.89 4.79 23.63
CA GLU A 406 27.78 3.83 23.65
C GLU A 406 27.73 3.09 22.31
N THR A 407 27.50 1.78 22.31
CA THR A 407 27.29 1.00 21.08
C THR A 407 25.81 0.65 20.94
N LEU A 408 25.17 1.08 19.86
CA LEU A 408 23.81 0.70 19.53
C LEU A 408 23.78 -0.57 18.69
N SER A 409 22.91 -1.49 19.10
CA SER A 409 22.42 -2.58 18.26
C SER A 409 21.02 -2.23 17.77
N LEU A 410 20.78 -2.38 16.47
CA LEU A 410 19.49 -2.08 15.85
C LEU A 410 18.94 -3.30 15.13
N ARG A 411 17.67 -3.60 15.39
CA ARG A 411 16.88 -4.50 14.57
C ARG A 411 16.13 -3.67 13.54
N ILE A 412 16.27 -4.04 12.28
CA ILE A 412 15.70 -3.32 11.15
C ILE A 412 14.94 -4.29 10.23
N THR A 413 13.96 -3.75 9.51
CA THR A 413 13.35 -4.43 8.37
C THR A 413 13.97 -3.87 7.10
N GLY A 414 14.46 -4.74 6.23
CA GLY A 414 15.06 -4.40 4.94
C GLY A 414 14.20 -4.83 3.76
N THR A 415 14.51 -4.26 2.60
CA THR A 415 13.94 -4.63 1.29
C THR A 415 15.07 -4.68 0.25
N ASN A 416 14.90 -5.43 -0.84
CA ASN A 416 15.92 -5.57 -1.89
C ASN A 416 15.95 -4.38 -2.88
N GLY A 417 15.25 -3.28 -2.57
CA GLY A 417 15.39 -1.99 -3.24
C GLY A 417 15.37 -2.08 -4.76
N GLN A 418 16.19 -1.27 -5.42
CA GLN A 418 16.28 -1.21 -6.89
C GLN A 418 17.09 -2.35 -7.54
N LEU A 419 17.08 -3.57 -6.99
CA LEU A 419 17.67 -4.72 -7.69
C LEU A 419 17.25 -4.67 -9.17
N PRO A 420 18.19 -4.81 -10.14
CA PRO A 420 17.96 -4.39 -11.51
C PRO A 420 16.60 -4.84 -12.06
N ARG A 421 15.81 -3.92 -12.61
CA ARG A 421 14.39 -4.13 -12.96
C ARG A 421 14.10 -5.45 -13.68
N ARG A 422 14.97 -5.85 -14.61
CA ARG A 422 14.85 -7.12 -15.37
C ARG A 422 15.01 -8.36 -14.48
N ALA A 423 15.89 -8.29 -13.50
CA ALA A 423 16.18 -9.36 -12.57
C ALA A 423 14.92 -9.68 -11.74
N LEU A 424 14.31 -8.66 -11.11
CA LEU A 424 13.09 -8.79 -10.31
C LEU A 424 11.88 -9.34 -11.09
N GLN A 425 11.70 -8.92 -12.35
CA GLN A 425 10.59 -9.35 -13.19
C GLN A 425 10.68 -10.82 -13.65
N SER A 426 11.89 -11.38 -13.69
CA SER A 426 12.14 -12.79 -14.00
C SER A 426 12.28 -13.68 -12.76
N THR A 427 12.07 -13.11 -11.56
CA THR A 427 12.28 -13.81 -10.31
C THR A 427 11.24 -14.90 -10.12
N LEU A 428 11.73 -16.12 -9.93
CA LEU A 428 10.91 -17.26 -9.50
C LEU A 428 11.01 -17.39 -7.98
N LEU A 429 9.86 -17.29 -7.32
CA LEU A 429 9.70 -17.57 -5.90
C LEU A 429 9.31 -19.03 -5.74
N ASP A 430 10.27 -19.89 -5.39
CA ASP A 430 10.07 -21.34 -5.38
C ASP A 430 10.58 -22.07 -4.13
N ARG A 431 11.09 -21.32 -3.14
CA ARG A 431 11.66 -21.88 -1.91
C ARG A 431 10.93 -21.36 -0.68
N CYS A 432 10.56 -22.29 0.20
CA CYS A 432 10.13 -22.03 1.56
C CYS A 432 11.09 -22.79 2.49
N GLU A 433 11.80 -22.08 3.36
CA GLU A 433 12.79 -22.69 4.27
C GLU A 433 12.17 -23.16 5.60
N GLN A 434 10.93 -22.74 5.90
CA GLN A 434 10.24 -23.11 7.13
C GLN A 434 9.58 -24.48 7.01
N VAL A 435 9.72 -25.29 8.07
CA VAL A 435 9.14 -26.63 8.14
C VAL A 435 7.66 -26.52 8.50
N LEU A 436 6.80 -26.82 7.53
CA LEU A 436 5.36 -27.04 7.71
C LEU A 436 5.09 -28.54 7.94
N GLN A 437 3.94 -28.88 8.51
CA GLN A 437 3.54 -30.28 8.74
C GLN A 437 3.35 -31.02 7.41
N ALA A 438 2.68 -30.39 6.46
CA ALA A 438 2.62 -30.88 5.08
C ALA A 438 3.75 -30.26 4.25
N PRO A 439 4.49 -31.05 3.45
CA PRO A 439 5.41 -30.49 2.45
C PRO A 439 4.63 -29.60 1.46
N VAL A 440 5.10 -28.36 1.30
CA VAL A 440 4.49 -27.36 0.42
C VAL A 440 5.48 -26.98 -0.68
N SER A 441 5.00 -26.92 -1.91
CA SER A 441 5.71 -26.27 -3.02
C SER A 441 5.19 -24.84 -3.20
N VAL A 442 6.08 -23.92 -3.59
CA VAL A 442 5.74 -22.50 -3.76
C VAL A 442 5.97 -22.10 -5.20
N ARG A 443 5.07 -21.27 -5.74
CA ARG A 443 5.24 -20.63 -7.05
C ARG A 443 4.58 -19.27 -7.06
N ASN A 444 5.21 -18.24 -7.61
CA ASN A 444 4.54 -16.98 -7.87
C ASN A 444 3.51 -17.10 -9.01
N LEU A 445 2.35 -16.46 -8.84
CA LEU A 445 1.25 -16.42 -9.81
C LEU A 445 1.24 -15.13 -10.62
N CYS A 446 1.81 -14.06 -10.09
CA CYS A 446 2.11 -12.85 -10.84
C CYS A 446 3.61 -12.55 -10.76
N LYS A 447 4.09 -11.66 -11.64
CA LYS A 447 5.48 -11.21 -11.61
C LYS A 447 5.67 -10.29 -10.40
N PRO A 448 6.77 -10.43 -9.63
CA PRO A 448 7.07 -9.47 -8.56
C PRO A 448 7.13 -8.04 -9.10
N THR A 449 6.47 -7.11 -8.41
CA THR A 449 6.46 -5.70 -8.80
C THR A 449 7.82 -5.05 -8.56
N LEU A 450 8.07 -3.95 -9.25
CA LEU A 450 9.17 -3.08 -8.87
C LEU A 450 8.78 -2.31 -7.61
N PRO A 451 9.73 -2.01 -6.69
CA PRO A 451 9.43 -1.13 -5.58
C PRO A 451 9.03 0.26 -6.11
N VAL A 452 8.13 0.90 -5.38
CA VAL A 452 7.57 2.20 -5.75
C VAL A 452 7.91 3.20 -4.66
N TYR A 453 8.57 4.28 -5.05
CA TYR A 453 9.03 5.30 -4.11
C TYR A 453 8.00 6.43 -4.00
N PRO A 454 7.87 7.08 -2.83
CA PRO A 454 7.01 8.25 -2.68
C PRO A 454 7.40 9.34 -3.69
N PRO A 455 6.42 9.97 -4.37
CA PRO A 455 6.66 11.12 -5.24
C PRO A 455 7.38 12.24 -4.48
N THR A 456 8.38 12.85 -5.12
CA THR A 456 9.13 14.00 -4.59
C THR A 456 8.73 15.32 -5.24
N GLU A 457 7.51 15.39 -5.79
CA GLU A 457 7.00 16.61 -6.45
C GLU A 457 6.75 17.73 -5.43
N ASP A 458 6.92 18.98 -5.88
CA ASP A 458 6.62 20.17 -5.08
C ASP A 458 5.18 20.11 -4.56
N ARG A 459 5.03 20.32 -3.25
CA ARG A 459 3.75 20.38 -2.53
C ARG A 459 2.92 19.10 -2.53
N PHE A 460 3.51 17.95 -2.88
CA PHE A 460 2.80 16.66 -2.86
C PHE A 460 2.13 16.39 -1.50
N HIS A 461 2.86 16.59 -0.40
CA HIS A 461 2.33 16.41 0.96
C HIS A 461 1.13 17.34 1.25
N TRP A 462 1.15 18.58 0.76
CA TRP A 462 0.03 19.52 0.93
C TRP A 462 -1.20 19.11 0.14
N ARG A 463 -1.03 18.63 -1.10
CA ARG A 463 -2.14 18.10 -1.91
C ARG A 463 -2.80 16.92 -1.20
N VAL A 464 -2.01 16.09 -0.51
CA VAL A 464 -2.53 14.96 0.27
C VAL A 464 -3.26 15.43 1.51
N MET A 465 -2.69 16.37 2.26
CA MET A 465 -3.36 16.93 3.43
C MET A 465 -4.67 17.65 3.08
N SER A 466 -4.76 18.27 1.90
CA SER A 466 -5.93 19.05 1.49
C SER A 466 -7.23 18.25 1.40
N HIS A 467 -7.15 16.93 1.15
CA HIS A 467 -8.32 16.07 1.05
C HIS A 467 -8.72 15.39 2.36
N LEU A 468 -7.96 15.58 3.44
CA LEU A 468 -8.30 15.05 4.77
C LEU A 468 -9.38 15.88 5.49
N GLY A 469 -9.76 17.04 4.93
CA GLY A 469 -10.76 17.94 5.52
C GLY A 469 -12.19 17.40 5.41
N THR A 470 -13.02 17.69 6.41
CA THR A 470 -14.45 17.29 6.48
C THR A 470 -15.31 17.86 5.34
N GLY A 471 -14.87 18.93 4.67
CA GLY A 471 -15.54 19.51 3.50
C GLY A 471 -15.19 18.86 2.16
N PHE A 472 -14.22 17.94 2.13
CA PHE A 472 -13.63 17.44 0.89
C PHE A 472 -14.65 16.73 -0.01
N LEU A 473 -15.58 15.97 0.57
CA LEU A 473 -16.58 15.27 -0.23
C LEU A 473 -17.51 16.23 -0.98
N ASN A 474 -17.77 17.44 -0.47
CA ASN A 474 -18.50 18.45 -1.23
C ASN A 474 -17.67 19.06 -2.38
N MET A 475 -16.34 19.06 -2.27
CA MET A 475 -15.43 19.56 -3.31
C MET A 475 -15.23 18.54 -4.45
N LEU A 476 -15.50 17.26 -4.21
CA LEU A 476 -15.44 16.18 -5.22
C LEU A 476 -16.53 16.26 -6.31
N SER A 477 -17.24 17.39 -6.46
CA SER A 477 -18.35 17.54 -7.41
C SER A 477 -17.91 17.78 -8.86
N SER A 478 -16.67 17.43 -9.20
CA SER A 478 -16.14 17.56 -10.56
C SER A 478 -15.20 16.41 -10.91
N ALA A 479 -15.19 16.04 -12.18
CA ALA A 479 -14.29 15.00 -12.69
C ALA A 479 -12.82 15.39 -12.51
N GLU A 480 -12.48 16.67 -12.67
CA GLU A 480 -11.11 17.16 -12.51
C GLU A 480 -10.59 16.95 -11.08
N VAL A 481 -11.38 17.31 -10.07
CA VAL A 481 -10.99 17.12 -8.67
C VAL A 481 -10.89 15.64 -8.31
N LEU A 482 -11.84 14.80 -8.76
CA LEU A 482 -11.77 13.35 -8.53
C LEU A 482 -10.53 12.73 -9.20
N ARG A 483 -10.27 13.05 -10.47
CA ARG A 483 -9.06 12.59 -11.19
C ARG A 483 -7.80 13.03 -10.48
N GLY A 484 -7.70 14.33 -10.14
CA GLY A 484 -6.54 14.90 -9.46
C GLY A 484 -6.29 14.29 -8.08
N THR A 485 -7.35 13.88 -7.38
CA THR A 485 -7.26 13.19 -6.09
C THR A 485 -6.77 11.77 -6.24
N LEU A 486 -7.38 10.99 -7.14
CA LEU A 486 -6.98 9.60 -7.38
C LEU A 486 -5.56 9.51 -7.97
N ALA A 487 -5.15 10.47 -8.79
CA ALA A 487 -3.81 10.57 -9.35
C ALA A 487 -2.71 10.66 -8.28
N LEU A 488 -3.00 11.22 -7.09
CA LEU A 488 -2.03 11.26 -5.97
C LEU A 488 -1.61 9.87 -5.48
N TYR A 489 -2.39 8.83 -5.79
CA TYR A 489 -2.11 7.46 -5.39
C TYR A 489 -1.52 6.60 -6.52
N ASN A 490 -1.48 7.13 -7.75
CA ASN A 490 -0.87 6.45 -8.90
C ASN A 490 0.65 6.65 -8.94
N TRP A 491 1.37 6.14 -7.93
CA TRP A 491 2.82 6.32 -7.83
C TRP A 491 3.63 5.53 -8.88
N ARG A 492 3.03 4.51 -9.50
CA ARG A 492 3.68 3.68 -10.53
C ARG A 492 3.73 4.35 -11.90
N ASP A 493 3.01 5.46 -12.09
CA ASP A 493 2.85 6.14 -13.37
C ASP A 493 2.42 5.18 -14.50
N ASP A 494 1.51 4.25 -14.17
CA ASP A 494 1.08 3.17 -15.08
C ASP A 494 0.06 3.69 -16.10
N GLU A 495 0.29 3.39 -17.39
CA GLU A 495 -0.59 3.82 -18.49
C GLU A 495 -2.03 3.33 -18.31
N LEU A 496 -2.22 2.11 -17.79
CA LEU A 496 -3.56 1.57 -17.57
C LEU A 496 -4.29 2.35 -16.47
N ASN A 497 -3.58 2.80 -15.43
CA ASN A 497 -4.17 3.64 -14.39
C ASN A 497 -4.53 5.02 -14.96
N HIS A 498 -3.67 5.63 -15.76
CA HIS A 498 -3.97 6.89 -16.44
C HIS A 498 -5.22 6.78 -17.32
N ARG A 499 -5.33 5.72 -18.13
CA ARG A 499 -6.53 5.47 -18.93
C ARG A 499 -7.80 5.37 -18.08
N ARG A 500 -7.75 4.71 -16.92
CA ARG A 500 -8.91 4.63 -15.99
C ARG A 500 -9.27 5.99 -15.41
N LEU A 501 -8.27 6.82 -15.10
CA LEU A 501 -8.49 8.18 -14.58
C LEU A 501 -9.07 9.08 -15.68
N ASP A 502 -8.50 9.06 -16.88
CA ASP A 502 -8.98 9.84 -18.03
C ASP A 502 -10.40 9.46 -18.45
N ALA A 503 -10.78 8.19 -18.23
CA ALA A 503 -12.12 7.70 -18.46
C ALA A 503 -13.19 8.30 -17.53
N ILE A 504 -12.82 8.99 -16.46
CA ILE A 504 -13.78 9.73 -15.63
C ILE A 504 -14.24 10.96 -16.39
N LEU A 505 -15.45 10.94 -16.95
CA LEU A 505 -15.96 12.01 -17.80
C LEU A 505 -16.63 13.13 -17.00
N ALA A 506 -17.48 12.76 -16.03
CA ALA A 506 -18.24 13.70 -15.24
C ALA A 506 -18.48 13.17 -13.82
N VAL A 507 -18.66 14.09 -12.86
CA VAL A 507 -19.09 13.78 -11.50
C VAL A 507 -20.22 14.74 -11.13
N GLN A 508 -21.33 14.20 -10.63
CA GLN A 508 -22.48 14.96 -10.17
C GLN A 508 -22.87 14.50 -8.77
N HIS A 509 -23.37 15.44 -7.97
CA HIS A 509 -23.82 15.17 -6.61
C HIS A 509 -25.32 15.42 -6.49
N HIS A 510 -26.05 14.40 -6.06
CA HIS A 510 -27.48 14.51 -5.80
C HIS A 510 -27.72 14.39 -4.29
N ARG A 511 -28.23 15.47 -3.70
CA ARG A 511 -28.64 15.46 -2.28
C ARG A 511 -29.97 14.73 -2.15
N ILE A 512 -29.99 13.69 -1.34
CA ILE A 512 -31.17 12.89 -1.05
C ILE A 512 -31.63 13.22 0.37
N GLN A 513 -32.94 13.42 0.55
CA GLN A 513 -33.56 13.59 1.85
C GLN A 513 -34.80 12.70 1.93
N ARG A 514 -34.86 11.83 2.94
CA ARG A 514 -36.04 10.99 3.17
C ARG A 514 -36.32 10.84 4.66
N PHE A 515 -37.60 10.73 5.01
CA PHE A 515 -37.99 10.35 6.37
C PHE A 515 -38.05 8.82 6.47
N GLU A 516 -37.35 8.25 7.43
CA GLU A 516 -37.32 6.80 7.68
C GLU A 516 -37.38 6.54 9.18
N LYS A 517 -38.31 5.68 9.62
CA LYS A 517 -38.56 5.34 11.05
C LYS A 517 -38.68 6.57 11.98
N GLY A 518 -39.24 7.68 11.48
CA GLY A 518 -39.44 8.91 12.27
C GLY A 518 -38.25 9.87 12.30
N PHE A 519 -37.14 9.56 11.63
CA PHE A 519 -35.96 10.43 11.53
C PHE A 519 -35.78 10.94 10.10
N LEU A 520 -35.29 12.18 9.95
CA LEU A 520 -34.88 12.73 8.65
C LEU A 520 -33.48 12.21 8.33
N LEU A 521 -33.38 11.28 7.39
CA LEU A 521 -32.11 10.86 6.80
C LEU A 521 -31.73 11.81 5.67
N ARG A 522 -30.48 12.28 5.70
CA ARG A 522 -29.86 13.06 4.64
C ARG A 522 -28.79 12.19 3.99
N GLY A 523 -28.64 12.26 2.69
CA GLY A 523 -27.58 11.54 2.00
C GLY A 523 -27.10 12.24 0.75
N LEU A 524 -25.98 11.75 0.24
CA LEU A 524 -25.38 12.20 -1.01
C LEU A 524 -25.19 11.01 -1.94
N ASP A 525 -25.84 11.04 -3.10
CA ASP A 525 -25.53 10.15 -4.22
C ASP A 525 -24.48 10.83 -5.08
N VAL A 526 -23.30 10.21 -5.15
CA VAL A 526 -22.20 10.63 -6.00
C VAL A 526 -22.33 9.84 -7.30
N GLU A 527 -22.78 10.53 -8.35
CA GLU A 527 -22.90 9.97 -9.68
C GLU A 527 -21.61 10.25 -10.46
N VAL A 528 -20.94 9.19 -10.92
CA VAL A 528 -19.73 9.28 -11.74
C VAL A 528 -19.99 8.69 -13.12
N THR A 529 -19.84 9.51 -14.15
CA THR A 529 -19.93 9.06 -15.54
C THR A 529 -18.55 8.60 -16.02
N LEU A 530 -18.48 7.37 -16.53
CA LEU A 530 -17.26 6.74 -17.03
C LEU A 530 -17.37 6.44 -18.52
N ASP A 531 -16.27 6.61 -19.25
CA ASP A 531 -16.08 6.02 -20.58
C ASP A 531 -15.68 4.55 -20.42
N GLY A 532 -16.52 3.63 -20.90
CA GLY A 532 -16.25 2.19 -20.84
C GLY A 532 -14.97 1.77 -21.56
N ASN A 533 -14.54 2.52 -22.58
CA ASN A 533 -13.35 2.19 -23.37
C ASN A 533 -12.02 2.36 -22.60
N GLY A 534 -12.03 3.09 -21.48
CA GLY A 534 -10.84 3.24 -20.63
C GLY A 534 -10.57 2.03 -19.73
N PHE A 535 -11.44 1.03 -19.73
CA PHE A 535 -11.38 -0.15 -18.87
C PHE A 535 -11.26 -1.43 -19.70
N ALA A 536 -10.74 -2.50 -19.12
CA ALA A 536 -10.63 -3.79 -19.81
C ALA A 536 -11.98 -4.52 -20.00
N GLY A 537 -13.07 -4.01 -19.41
CA GLY A 537 -14.41 -4.58 -19.48
C GLY A 537 -15.25 -4.26 -18.24
N GLU A 538 -16.50 -4.75 -18.19
CA GLU A 538 -17.42 -4.48 -17.08
C GLU A 538 -16.87 -4.93 -15.71
N GLY A 539 -16.15 -6.04 -15.68
CA GLY A 539 -15.51 -6.53 -14.46
C GLY A 539 -14.46 -5.55 -13.90
N ASP A 540 -13.73 -4.88 -14.78
CA ASP A 540 -12.73 -3.87 -14.42
C ASP A 540 -13.42 -2.62 -13.84
N ILE A 541 -14.47 -2.14 -14.52
CA ILE A 541 -15.32 -1.02 -14.06
C ILE A 541 -15.93 -1.32 -12.69
N HIS A 542 -16.45 -2.53 -12.50
CA HIS A 542 -17.06 -2.91 -11.24
C HIS A 542 -16.04 -2.91 -10.09
N LEU A 543 -14.82 -3.41 -10.33
CA LEU A 543 -13.77 -3.38 -9.33
C LEU A 543 -13.34 -1.95 -8.98
N PHE A 544 -13.21 -1.07 -9.98
CA PHE A 544 -12.95 0.35 -9.77
C PHE A 544 -14.06 1.01 -8.94
N GLY A 545 -15.33 0.69 -9.22
CA GLY A 545 -16.48 1.16 -8.44
C GLY A 545 -16.51 0.63 -7.01
N GLU A 546 -16.13 -0.63 -6.78
CA GLU A 546 -16.01 -1.20 -5.43
C GLU A 546 -14.93 -0.49 -4.60
N MET A 547 -13.79 -0.15 -5.22
CA MET A 547 -12.76 0.68 -4.60
C MET A 547 -13.29 2.09 -4.28
N LEU A 548 -13.92 2.75 -5.25
CA LEU A 548 -14.42 4.11 -5.10
C LEU A 548 -15.53 4.20 -4.05
N ASN A 549 -16.44 3.22 -4.00
CA ASN A 549 -17.50 3.15 -3.00
C ASN A 549 -16.92 3.09 -1.57
N ARG A 550 -15.88 2.27 -1.36
CA ARG A 550 -15.22 2.16 -0.04
C ARG A 550 -14.46 3.42 0.33
N PHE A 551 -13.84 4.08 -0.65
CA PHE A 551 -13.20 5.38 -0.42
C PHE A 551 -14.23 6.43 0.00
N LEU A 552 -15.34 6.55 -0.72
CA LEU A 552 -16.41 7.50 -0.40
C LEU A 552 -17.06 7.18 0.95
N ALA A 553 -17.20 5.90 1.32
CA ALA A 553 -17.75 5.49 2.61
C ALA A 553 -17.00 6.08 3.82
N LEU A 554 -15.72 6.46 3.68
CA LEU A 554 -14.92 7.09 4.75
C LEU A 554 -15.44 8.47 5.17
N TYR A 555 -16.20 9.13 4.30
CA TYR A 555 -16.76 10.45 4.52
C TYR A 555 -18.24 10.40 4.93
N ALA A 556 -18.80 9.21 5.19
CA ALA A 556 -20.15 9.09 5.72
C ALA A 556 -20.18 9.56 7.19
N ASP A 557 -20.78 10.72 7.43
CA ASP A 557 -20.94 11.29 8.78
C ASP A 557 -22.05 10.56 9.56
N MET A 558 -22.10 10.72 10.89
CA MET A 558 -23.02 10.00 11.79
C MET A 558 -24.51 10.14 11.43
N ASN A 559 -24.91 11.24 10.79
CA ASN A 559 -26.29 11.52 10.41
C ASN A 559 -26.49 11.60 8.88
N GLN A 560 -25.52 11.11 8.10
CA GLN A 560 -25.57 11.14 6.65
C GLN A 560 -25.17 9.79 6.06
N PHE A 561 -25.84 9.38 5.00
CA PHE A 561 -25.39 8.27 4.17
C PHE A 561 -24.77 8.79 2.87
N ASN A 562 -23.89 8.01 2.26
CA ASN A 562 -23.49 8.26 0.88
C ASN A 562 -23.73 7.03 0.02
N GLN A 563 -23.86 7.25 -1.27
CA GLN A 563 -24.08 6.21 -2.26
C GLN A 563 -23.24 6.54 -3.50
N LEU A 564 -22.74 5.50 -4.16
CA LEU A 564 -22.08 5.62 -5.45
C LEU A 564 -23.01 5.11 -6.55
N THR A 565 -23.15 5.91 -7.60
CA THR A 565 -23.78 5.52 -8.87
C THR A 565 -22.76 5.71 -9.99
N LEU A 566 -22.49 4.67 -10.77
CA LEU A 566 -21.70 4.76 -11.99
C LEU A 566 -22.61 4.73 -13.22
N ILE A 567 -22.40 5.65 -14.15
CA ILE A 567 -23.01 5.64 -15.48
C ILE A 567 -21.92 5.34 -16.50
N VAL A 568 -22.02 4.21 -17.18
CA VAL A 568 -21.03 3.77 -18.19
C VAL A 568 -21.52 4.17 -19.58
N GLN A 569 -20.75 5.01 -20.26
CA GLN A 569 -20.96 5.40 -21.66
C GLN A 569 -20.13 4.51 -22.61
N PRO A 570 -20.58 4.29 -23.86
CA PRO A 570 -21.77 4.86 -24.49
C PRO A 570 -23.09 4.12 -24.18
N GLU A 571 -23.02 2.95 -23.55
CA GLU A 571 -24.19 2.06 -23.34
C GLU A 571 -25.26 2.64 -22.41
N GLY A 572 -24.91 3.63 -21.58
CA GLY A 572 -25.81 4.23 -20.59
C GLY A 572 -26.11 3.30 -19.41
N LYS A 573 -25.26 2.29 -19.18
CA LYS A 573 -25.47 1.29 -18.12
C LYS A 573 -25.28 1.93 -16.75
N CYS A 574 -26.29 1.82 -15.89
CA CYS A 574 -26.28 2.32 -14.53
C CYS A 574 -25.92 1.20 -13.54
N ILE A 575 -24.88 1.43 -12.74
CA ILE A 575 -24.45 0.53 -11.67
C ILE A 575 -24.51 1.31 -10.36
N ARG A 576 -25.34 0.88 -9.42
CA ARG A 576 -25.55 1.58 -8.15
C ARG A 576 -25.17 0.68 -6.97
N TRP A 577 -24.33 1.21 -6.08
CA TRP A 577 -23.91 0.52 -4.85
C TRP A 577 -24.94 0.72 -3.74
N LYS A 578 -24.87 -0.12 -2.69
CA LYS A 578 -25.69 0.07 -1.49
C LYS A 578 -25.26 1.35 -0.76
N GLU A 579 -26.18 1.94 -0.02
CA GLU A 579 -25.90 3.10 0.82
C GLU A 579 -24.86 2.75 1.90
N ASN A 580 -23.82 3.56 2.01
CA ASN A 580 -22.86 3.48 3.10
C ASN A 580 -23.36 4.35 4.24
N HIS A 581 -23.57 3.73 5.40
CA HIS A 581 -23.93 4.37 6.65
C HIS A 581 -22.75 4.26 7.62
N ASN A 582 -22.56 5.24 8.50
CA ASN A 582 -21.53 5.15 9.50
C ASN A 582 -21.88 4.03 10.51
N PRO A 583 -21.02 3.00 10.70
CA PRO A 583 -21.31 1.83 11.54
C PRO A 583 -21.40 2.14 13.05
N ARG A 584 -21.20 3.40 13.48
CA ARG A 584 -21.34 3.81 14.89
C ARG A 584 -22.79 3.98 15.37
N LEU A 585 -23.78 3.57 14.59
CA LEU A 585 -25.15 3.41 15.05
C LEU A 585 -25.42 1.92 15.34
N PRO A 586 -25.54 1.50 16.61
CA PRO A 586 -26.27 0.28 16.93
C PRO A 586 -27.73 0.52 16.55
N GLY A 587 -28.17 -0.15 15.49
CA GLY A 587 -29.59 -0.34 15.17
C GLY A 587 -30.03 -1.71 15.66
#